data_AF-A0AAW0JIW4-F1
#
_entry.id   AF-A0AAW0JIW4-F1
#
_cell.length_a   1.000
_cell.length_b   1.000
_cell.length_c   1.000
_cell.angle_alpha   90.00
_cell.angle_beta   90.00
_cell.angle_gamma   90.00
#
_symmetry.space_group_name_H-M   'P 1'
#
loop_
_entity.id
_entity.type
_entity.pdbx_description
1 polymer ?
#
loop_
_entity_poly.entity_id
_entity_poly.type
_entity_poly.pdbx_seq_one_letter_code
_entity_poly.pdbx_strand_id
1 'polypeptide(L)' 'MARITLAALGAESCPTVKNILLLDSEEKRVAVKYYSDDWPTNSAKLAFEKSVFTKTLKSNARVEGML' A
#
# COMPACT_ATOMS: atom_id res chain seq x y z
N MET A 1 -15.36 7.74 9.05
CA MET A 1 -14.97 7.58 7.63
C MET A 1 -13.70 8.38 7.38
N ALA A 2 -12.52 7.77 7.50
CA ALA A 2 -11.26 8.47 7.26
C ALA A 2 -11.08 8.70 5.75
N ARG A 3 -11.04 9.95 5.32
CA ARG A 3 -10.75 10.34 3.93
C ARG A 3 -9.23 10.43 3.79
N ILE A 4 -8.62 9.47 3.09
CA ILE A 4 -7.20 9.57 2.70
C ILE A 4 -7.13 10.49 1.49
N THR A 5 -6.83 11.77 1.73
CA THR A 5 -6.57 12.75 0.67
C THR A 5 -5.10 12.66 0.29
N LEU A 6 -4.78 11.93 -0.77
CA LEU A 6 -3.43 11.95 -1.33
C LEU A 6 -3.33 13.16 -2.26
N ALA A 7 -2.53 14.16 -1.87
CA ALA A 7 -2.25 15.32 -2.73
C ALA A 7 -1.64 14.82 -4.04
N ALA A 8 -2.31 15.09 -5.15
CA ALA A 8 -1.72 14.94 -6.48
C ALA A 8 -0.67 16.06 -6.62
N LEU A 9 0.58 15.74 -6.28
CA LEU A 9 1.72 16.53 -6.74
C LEU A 9 1.77 16.38 -8.27
N GLY A 10 1.98 17.50 -8.96
CA GLY A 10 1.66 17.71 -10.36
C GLY A 10 2.15 16.63 -11.33
N ALA A 11 1.44 16.57 -12.46
CA ALA A 11 1.95 15.93 -13.67
C ALA A 11 3.41 16.34 -13.93
N GLU A 12 4.22 15.42 -14.48
CA GLU A 12 5.64 15.57 -14.87
C GLU A 12 6.72 15.00 -13.91
N SER A 13 6.38 14.14 -12.95
CA SER A 13 7.35 13.17 -12.43
C SER A 13 6.64 11.90 -12.02
N CYS A 14 7.05 10.76 -12.60
CA CYS A 14 6.56 9.42 -12.35
C CYS A 14 6.07 9.28 -10.90
N PRO A 15 4.85 8.78 -10.62
CA PRO A 15 4.49 8.50 -9.24
C PRO A 15 5.54 7.52 -8.70
N THR A 16 6.44 8.01 -7.84
CA THR A 16 7.53 7.20 -7.23
C THR A 16 6.95 5.99 -6.49
N VAL A 17 5.66 6.07 -6.16
CA VAL A 17 4.87 5.05 -5.48
C VAL A 17 4.06 4.23 -6.49
N LYS A 18 4.34 2.93 -6.58
CA LYS A 18 3.60 2.01 -7.45
C LYS A 18 2.20 1.66 -6.91
N ASN A 19 2.05 1.60 -5.59
CA ASN A 19 0.79 1.24 -4.93
C ASN A 19 0.75 1.78 -3.49
N ILE A 20 -0.47 1.97 -2.99
CA ILE A 20 -0.76 2.29 -1.59
C ILE A 20 -1.75 1.26 -1.09
N LEU A 21 -1.37 0.54 -0.03
CA LEU A 21 -2.14 -0.54 0.57
C LEU A 21 -2.48 -0.17 2.03
N LEU A 22 -3.77 -0.16 2.36
CA LEU A 22 -4.27 -0.09 3.73
C LEU A 22 -5.00 -1.39 4.01
N LEU A 23 -4.35 -2.23 4.83
CA LEU A 23 -4.85 -3.53 5.24
C LEU A 23 -5.17 -3.50 6.74
N ASP A 24 -6.20 -4.21 7.17
CA ASP A 24 -6.44 -4.44 8.60
C ASP A 24 -5.49 -5.54 9.15
N SER A 25 -5.64 -5.88 10.43
CA SER A 25 -4.83 -6.92 11.09
C SER A 25 -5.07 -8.34 10.54
N GLU A 26 -6.12 -8.54 9.76
CA GLU A 26 -6.54 -9.82 9.20
C GLU A 26 -6.31 -9.90 7.68
N GLU A 27 -5.42 -9.04 7.13
CA GLU A 27 -5.09 -8.97 5.70
C GLU A 27 -6.24 -8.43 4.81
N LYS A 28 -7.30 -7.86 5.39
CA LYS A 28 -8.44 -7.36 4.61
C LYS A 28 -8.18 -5.94 4.11
N ARG A 29 -8.55 -5.70 2.84
CA ARG A 29 -8.46 -4.37 2.21
C ARG A 29 -9.43 -3.38 2.87
N VAL A 30 -8.88 -2.34 3.50
CA VAL A 30 -9.64 -1.15 3.92
C VAL A 30 -9.61 -0.11 2.81
N ALA A 31 -8.44 0.11 2.20
CA ALA A 31 -8.28 0.92 1.00
C ALA A 31 -7.08 0.44 0.18
N VAL A 32 -7.22 0.41 -1.14
CA VAL A 32 -6.15 -0.01 -2.05
C VAL A 32 -6.17 0.88 -3.28
N LYS A 33 -5.00 1.37 -3.68
CA LYS A 33 -4.83 2.13 -4.92
C LYS A 33 -3.54 1.71 -5.62
N TYR A 34 -3.67 1.32 -6.88
CA TYR A 34 -2.56 1.00 -7.77
C TYR A 34 -2.36 2.14 -8.75
N TYR A 35 -1.10 2.55 -8.94
CA TYR A 35 -0.69 3.57 -9.90
C TYR A 35 0.12 2.98 -11.06
N SER A 36 0.59 1.73 -10.91
CA SER A 36 1.32 0.97 -11.93
C SER A 36 0.51 -0.22 -12.43
N ASP A 37 0.67 -0.55 -13.71
CA ASP A 37 0.05 -1.69 -14.38
C ASP A 37 0.85 -3.01 -14.23
N ASP A 38 1.92 -3.01 -13.42
CA ASP A 38 2.76 -4.19 -13.14
C ASP A 38 1.96 -5.41 -12.60
N TRP A 39 0.78 -5.18 -12.02
CA TRP A 39 -0.14 -6.22 -11.56
C TRP A 39 -1.47 -6.16 -12.32
N PRO A 40 -1.56 -6.74 -13.53
CA PRO A 40 -2.70 -6.56 -14.41
C PRO A 40 -3.95 -7.35 -13.96
N THR A 41 -3.77 -8.45 -13.23
CA THR A 41 -4.88 -9.30 -12.76
C THR A 41 -5.18 -9.10 -11.28
N ASN A 42 -6.44 -9.31 -10.88
CA ASN A 42 -6.82 -9.23 -9.47
C ASN A 42 -6.07 -10.28 -8.62
N SER A 43 -5.84 -11.47 -9.16
CA SER A 43 -5.06 -12.52 -8.49
C SER A 43 -3.60 -12.10 -8.26
N ALA A 44 -2.97 -11.40 -9.23
CA ALA A 44 -1.62 -10.87 -9.05
C ALA A 44 -1.56 -9.76 -7.98
N LYS A 45 -2.57 -8.89 -7.93
CA LYS A 45 -2.72 -7.86 -6.88
C LYS A 45 -2.87 -8.48 -5.49
N LEU A 46 -3.72 -9.50 -5.36
CA LEU A 46 -3.93 -10.23 -4.10
C LEU A 46 -2.65 -10.95 -3.64
N ALA A 47 -1.96 -11.63 -4.56
CA ALA A 47 -0.71 -12.31 -4.24
C ALA A 47 0.38 -11.32 -3.79
N PHE A 48 0.45 -10.15 -4.42
CA PHE A 48 1.37 -9.08 -4.03
C PHE A 48 1.05 -8.52 -2.64
N GLU A 49 -0.21 -8.18 -2.38
CA GLU A 49 -0.66 -7.70 -1.06
C GLU A 49 -0.36 -8.70 0.04
N LYS A 50 -0.66 -9.99 -0.18
CA LYS A 50 -0.32 -11.07 0.75
C LYS A 50 1.18 -11.14 1.03
N SER A 51 1.99 -11.03 -0.02
CA SER A 51 3.45 -11.03 0.11
C SER A 51 3.94 -9.83 0.93
N VAL A 52 3.42 -8.63 0.66
CA VAL A 52 3.75 -7.41 1.41
C VAL A 52 3.33 -7.57 2.87
N PHE A 53 2.08 -7.93 3.14
CA PHE A 53 1.54 -8.12 4.48
C PHE A 53 2.36 -9.14 5.27
N THR A 54 2.63 -10.32 4.71
CA THR A 54 3.43 -11.37 5.36
C THR A 54 4.84 -10.91 5.69
N LYS A 55 5.48 -10.14 4.79
CA LYS A 55 6.83 -9.59 4.99
C LYS A 55 6.87 -8.50 6.06
N THR A 56 5.80 -7.70 6.18
CA THR A 56 5.74 -6.58 7.15
C THR A 56 5.11 -6.96 8.49
N LEU A 57 4.37 -8.07 8.58
CA LEU A 57 3.65 -8.51 9.78
C LEU A 57 4.56 -8.66 11.03
N LYS A 58 5.85 -8.98 10.83
CA LYS A 58 6.84 -9.12 11.91
C LYS A 58 7.74 -7.90 12.11
N SER A 59 7.63 -6.89 11.24
CA SER A 59 8.41 -5.64 11.35
C SER A 59 7.55 -4.61 12.09
N ASN A 60 7.71 -4.57 13.41
CA ASN A 60 7.06 -3.58 14.25
C ASN A 60 7.49 -2.16 13.81
N ALA A 61 6.53 -1.30 13.44
CA ALA A 61 6.72 0.14 13.25
C ALA A 61 7.06 0.90 14.56
N ARG A 62 7.59 0.21 15.58
CA ARG A 62 7.80 0.74 16.94
C ARG A 62 9.16 1.42 17.17
N VAL A 63 10.06 1.49 16.18
CA VAL A 63 11.46 1.92 16.44
C VAL A 63 11.80 3.36 16.02
N GLU A 64 11.04 4.03 15.14
CA GLU A 64 11.39 5.39 14.66
C GLU A 64 10.45 6.53 15.10
N GLY A 65 9.45 6.24 15.95
CA GLY A 65 8.58 7.26 16.55
C GLY A 65 8.89 7.59 18.01
N MET A 66 9.99 7.06 18.55
CA MET A 66 10.44 7.28 19.94
C MET A 66 11.83 7.94 19.97
N LEU A 67 11.98 9.09 19.30
CA LEU A 67 12.96 10.13 19.64
C LEU A 67 12.34 11.50 19.38
#